data_AF-A0A540WGY8-F1
#
_entry.id   AF-A0A540WGY8-F1
#
_cell.length_a   1.000
_cell.length_b   1.000
_cell.length_c   1.000
_cell.angle_alpha   90.00
_cell.angle_beta   90.00
_cell.angle_gamma   90.00
#
_symmetry.space_group_name_H-M   'P 1'
#
loop_
_entity.id
_entity.type
_entity.pdbx_description
1 polymer ?
#
loop_
_entity_poly.entity_id
_entity_poly.type
_entity_poly.pdbx_seq_one_letter_code
_entity_poly.pdbx_strand_id
1 'polypeptide(L)'
;YYWYSFDATAAAQLPPEMAVPFWNAVAGETEGGDIGYAIATLGLPALPALAAMVRQKPTENLSWAMHYGAVEIAATAARAFAKLKTARAAGRAWLLQYPEHAACALIAPALGKAGEARDCAGAALRLLYSQGHETLLLDVA
;
A
#
# COMPACT_ATOMS: atom_id res chain seq x y z
N TYR A 1 16.32 25.22 -14.22
CA TYR A 1 15.55 24.18 -13.51
C TYR A 1 16.13 22.86 -13.97
N TYR A 2 16.80 22.11 -13.12
CA TYR A 2 17.29 20.77 -13.47
C TYR A 2 16.18 19.79 -13.12
N TRP A 3 15.70 19.04 -14.12
CA TRP A 3 14.78 17.92 -13.91
C TRP A 3 15.60 16.64 -14.04
N TYR A 4 15.56 15.81 -13.00
CA TYR A 4 16.14 14.47 -13.00
C TYR A 4 14.99 13.47 -12.92
N SER A 5 14.93 12.53 -13.85
CA SER A 5 14.01 11.40 -13.79
C SER A 5 14.77 10.15 -13.40
N PHE A 6 14.29 9.45 -12.38
CA PHE A 6 14.82 8.14 -12.04
C PHE A 6 14.35 7.09 -13.05
N ASP A 7 15.30 6.31 -13.59
CA ASP A 7 15.02 5.17 -14.45
C ASP A 7 14.93 3.89 -13.61
N ALA A 8 13.69 3.46 -13.32
CA ALA A 8 13.43 2.26 -12.55
C ALA A 8 13.83 0.96 -13.28
N THR A 9 13.93 0.99 -14.62
CA THR A 9 14.39 -0.14 -15.42
C THR A 9 15.87 -0.39 -15.20
N ALA A 10 16.68 0.67 -15.25
CA ALA A 10 18.11 0.58 -14.98
C ALA A 10 18.40 0.07 -13.55
N ALA A 11 17.63 0.54 -12.57
CA ALA A 11 17.75 0.09 -11.18
C ALA A 11 17.42 -1.40 -11.00
N ALA A 12 16.39 -1.89 -11.70
CA ALA A 12 15.97 -3.28 -11.65
C ALA A 12 16.94 -4.25 -12.36
N GLN A 13 17.84 -3.72 -13.22
CA GLN A 13 18.87 -4.50 -13.92
C GLN A 13 20.20 -4.57 -13.17
N LEU A 14 20.33 -3.88 -12.04
CA LEU A 14 21.50 -4.02 -11.17
C LEU A 14 21.66 -5.48 -10.69
N PRO A 15 22.87 -5.90 -10.28
CA PRO A 15 23.05 -7.18 -9.61
C PRO A 15 22.04 -7.35 -8.46
N PRO A 16 21.42 -8.53 -8.27
CA PRO A 16 20.34 -8.72 -7.31
C PRO A 16 20.67 -8.26 -5.88
N GLU A 17 21.93 -8.43 -5.47
CA GLU A 17 22.46 -7.99 -4.18
C GLU A 17 22.47 -6.46 -3.99
N MET A 18 22.43 -5.70 -5.08
CA MET A 18 22.38 -4.24 -5.08
C MET A 18 20.99 -3.70 -5.41
N ALA A 19 20.26 -4.35 -6.32
CA ALA A 19 19.01 -3.84 -6.87
C ALA A 19 17.95 -3.63 -5.79
N VAL A 20 17.75 -4.61 -4.90
CA VAL A 20 16.74 -4.55 -3.84
C VAL A 20 17.08 -3.49 -2.78
N PRO A 21 18.28 -3.47 -2.18
CA PRO A 21 18.63 -2.42 -1.21
C PRO A 21 18.57 -1.02 -1.81
N PHE A 22 19.02 -0.87 -3.06
CA PHE A 22 18.98 0.41 -3.75
C PHE A 22 17.53 0.88 -3.98
N TRP A 23 16.69 0.02 -4.54
CA TRP A 23 15.28 0.33 -4.78
C TRP A 23 14.55 0.70 -3.48
N ASN A 24 14.72 -0.09 -2.41
CA ASN A 24 14.12 0.19 -1.10
C ASN A 24 14.60 1.51 -0.48
N ALA A 25 15.78 2.01 -0.87
CA ALA A 25 16.28 3.32 -0.43
C ALA A 25 15.70 4.49 -1.24
N VAL A 26 15.51 4.35 -2.55
CA VAL A 26 15.26 5.51 -3.44
C VAL A 26 13.84 5.62 -3.97
N ALA A 27 13.06 4.54 -4.00
CA ALA A 27 11.75 4.52 -4.67
C ALA A 27 10.73 5.47 -4.06
N GLY A 28 10.81 5.68 -2.74
CA GLY A 28 10.00 6.67 -2.03
C GLY A 28 10.53 8.09 -2.15
N GLU A 29 11.66 8.36 -2.77
CA GLU A 29 12.24 9.73 -2.80
C GLU A 29 12.33 10.29 -4.21
N THR A 30 11.95 9.50 -5.22
CA THR A 30 12.18 9.83 -6.62
C THR A 30 10.88 10.00 -7.39
N GLU A 31 10.90 10.94 -8.33
CA GLU A 31 9.90 11.00 -9.41
C GLU A 31 10.48 10.23 -10.60
N GLY A 32 9.76 9.21 -11.08
CA GLY A 32 10.27 8.30 -12.09
C GLY A 32 9.17 7.45 -12.75
N GLY A 33 9.45 7.00 -13.97
CA GLY A 33 8.60 6.06 -14.71
C GLY A 33 8.90 4.60 -14.35
N ASP A 34 8.16 3.67 -14.96
CA ASP A 34 8.44 2.22 -14.95
C ASP A 34 8.51 1.53 -13.57
N ILE A 35 7.84 2.12 -12.58
CA ILE A 35 7.64 1.54 -11.24
C ILE A 35 7.11 0.10 -11.31
N GLY A 36 6.17 -0.14 -12.23
CA GLY A 36 5.62 -1.48 -12.48
C GLY A 36 6.69 -2.49 -12.91
N TYR A 37 7.67 -2.09 -13.72
CA TYR A 37 8.76 -2.96 -14.17
C TYR A 37 9.68 -3.32 -13.01
N ALA A 38 10.07 -2.35 -12.18
CA ALA A 38 10.94 -2.60 -11.03
C ALA A 38 10.25 -3.54 -10.02
N ILE A 39 8.99 -3.29 -9.70
CA ILE A 39 8.22 -4.14 -8.77
C ILE A 39 8.05 -5.55 -9.34
N ALA A 40 7.74 -5.68 -10.64
CA ALA A 40 7.59 -6.99 -11.29
C ALA A 40 8.91 -7.77 -11.35
N THR A 41 10.04 -7.09 -11.54
CA THR A 41 11.36 -7.72 -11.64
C THR A 41 11.92 -8.10 -10.27
N LEU A 42 11.79 -7.22 -9.28
CA LEU A 42 12.35 -7.43 -7.94
C LEU A 42 11.44 -8.26 -7.03
N GLY A 43 10.14 -8.34 -7.33
CA GLY A 43 9.19 -9.17 -6.61
C GLY A 43 8.93 -8.71 -5.17
N LEU A 44 8.67 -9.66 -4.27
CA LEU A 44 8.32 -9.39 -2.87
C LEU A 44 9.38 -8.59 -2.08
N PRO A 45 10.71 -8.78 -2.30
CA PRO A 45 11.74 -7.93 -1.66
C PRO A 45 11.61 -6.42 -1.90
N ALA A 46 10.89 -5.99 -2.95
CA ALA A 46 10.62 -4.58 -3.25
C ALA A 46 9.36 -4.02 -2.56
N LEU A 47 8.66 -4.83 -1.75
CA LEU A 47 7.45 -4.42 -1.04
C LEU A 47 7.65 -3.19 -0.13
N PRO A 48 8.76 -3.04 0.63
CA PRO A 48 8.97 -1.85 1.46
C PRO A 48 8.97 -0.54 0.65
N ALA A 49 9.64 -0.53 -0.50
CA ALA A 49 9.60 0.58 -1.45
C ALA A 49 8.17 0.87 -1.92
N LEU A 50 7.45 -0.15 -2.41
CA LEU A 50 6.07 0.02 -2.85
C LEU A 50 5.19 0.61 -1.74
N ALA A 51 5.32 0.12 -0.51
CA ALA A 51 4.57 0.66 0.63
C ALA A 51 4.90 2.14 0.90
N ALA A 52 6.17 2.54 0.79
CA ALA A 52 6.58 3.94 0.93
C ALA A 52 5.98 4.82 -0.19
N MET A 53 6.02 4.35 -1.43
CA MET A 53 5.47 5.06 -2.59
C MET A 53 3.95 5.24 -2.50
N VAL A 54 3.23 4.20 -2.09
CA VAL A 54 1.79 4.22 -1.85
C VAL A 54 1.46 5.22 -0.75
N ARG A 55 2.25 5.26 0.33
CA ARG A 55 2.06 6.23 1.43
C ARG A 55 2.17 7.68 0.97
N GLN A 56 3.12 7.98 0.08
CA GLN A 56 3.38 9.34 -0.38
C GLN A 56 2.39 9.82 -1.44
N LYS A 57 2.17 9.01 -2.48
CA LYS A 57 1.27 9.35 -3.60
C LYS A 57 0.21 8.23 -3.80
N PRO A 58 -0.77 8.07 -2.89
CA PRO A 58 -1.76 7.00 -2.97
C PRO A 58 -2.57 6.99 -4.27
N THR A 59 -2.87 8.17 -4.83
CA THR A 59 -3.63 8.27 -6.08
C THR A 59 -2.88 7.66 -7.27
N GLU A 60 -1.55 7.72 -7.27
CA GLU A 60 -0.70 7.24 -8.36
C GLU A 60 -0.31 5.77 -8.16
N ASN A 61 -0.02 5.38 -6.91
CA ASN A 61 0.70 4.14 -6.64
C ASN A 61 -0.16 3.01 -6.09
N LEU A 62 -1.37 3.28 -5.58
CA LEU A 62 -2.19 2.26 -4.92
C LEU A 62 -2.68 1.17 -5.89
N SER A 63 -2.76 1.46 -7.19
CA SER A 63 -3.04 0.46 -8.23
C SER A 63 -1.97 -0.63 -8.28
N TRP A 64 -0.69 -0.30 -8.07
CA TRP A 64 0.40 -1.29 -8.04
C TRP A 64 0.32 -2.22 -6.84
N ALA A 65 -0.26 -1.75 -5.72
CA ALA A 65 -0.49 -2.57 -4.54
C ALA A 65 -1.58 -3.65 -4.75
N MET A 66 -2.35 -3.58 -5.84
CA MET A 66 -3.34 -4.62 -6.20
C MET A 66 -2.72 -5.98 -6.55
N HIS A 67 -1.38 -6.03 -6.66
CA HIS A 67 -0.62 -7.26 -6.87
C HIS A 67 -0.03 -7.84 -5.57
N TYR A 68 -0.17 -7.15 -4.43
CA TYR A 68 0.43 -7.53 -3.16
C TYR A 68 -0.59 -7.45 -2.01
N GLY A 69 -0.86 -8.60 -1.38
CA GLY A 69 -1.49 -8.65 -0.06
C GLY A 69 -0.42 -8.42 1.00
N ALA A 70 -0.41 -7.22 1.59
CA ALA A 70 0.61 -6.80 2.55
C ALA A 70 0.01 -5.89 3.62
N VAL A 71 0.29 -6.19 4.90
CA VAL A 71 -0.25 -5.44 6.05
C VAL A 71 0.21 -3.98 6.06
N GLU A 72 1.38 -3.70 5.50
CA GLU A 72 1.99 -2.37 5.40
C GLU A 72 1.18 -1.41 4.50
N ILE A 73 0.36 -1.94 3.59
CA ILE A 73 -0.49 -1.16 2.68
C ILE A 73 -1.83 -0.79 3.34
N ALA A 74 -2.31 -1.59 4.28
CA ALA A 74 -3.67 -1.52 4.80
C ALA A 74 -4.04 -0.15 5.38
N ALA A 75 -3.13 0.47 6.15
CA ALA A 75 -3.37 1.80 6.73
C ALA A 75 -3.56 2.88 5.65
N THR A 76 -2.73 2.84 4.59
CA THR A 76 -2.86 3.79 3.49
C THR A 76 -4.09 3.50 2.65
N ALA A 77 -4.45 2.25 2.40
CA ALA A 77 -5.68 1.86 1.71
C ALA A 77 -6.93 2.32 2.49
N ALA A 78 -6.95 2.13 3.81
CA ALA A 78 -8.02 2.60 4.69
C ALA A 78 -8.18 4.12 4.65
N ARG A 79 -7.07 4.87 4.74
CA ARG A 79 -7.10 6.33 4.61
C ARG A 79 -7.54 6.78 3.22
N ALA A 80 -7.06 6.13 2.16
CA ALA A 80 -7.45 6.42 0.78
C ALA A 80 -8.96 6.25 0.59
N PHE A 81 -9.51 5.13 1.06
CA PHE A 81 -10.95 4.88 1.08
C PHE A 81 -11.73 5.94 1.87
N ALA A 82 -11.32 6.23 3.11
CA ALA A 82 -12.08 7.10 3.99
C ALA A 82 -12.01 8.57 3.59
N LYS A 83 -10.82 9.07 3.21
CA LYS A 83 -10.55 10.52 3.13
C LYS A 83 -10.24 11.04 1.74
N LEU A 84 -9.65 10.25 0.85
CA LEU A 84 -9.12 10.74 -0.42
C LEU A 84 -10.12 10.55 -1.56
N LYS A 85 -10.75 11.62 -2.05
CA LYS A 85 -11.78 11.54 -3.10
C LYS A 85 -11.31 10.80 -4.35
N THR A 86 -10.08 11.07 -4.81
CA THR A 86 -9.49 10.49 -6.03
C THR A 86 -9.03 9.05 -5.83
N ALA A 87 -8.46 8.71 -4.67
CA ALA A 87 -7.94 7.38 -4.39
C ALA A 87 -8.97 6.45 -3.70
N ARG A 88 -10.18 6.93 -3.40
CA ARG A 88 -11.21 6.19 -2.67
C ARG A 88 -11.55 4.85 -3.30
N ALA A 89 -11.72 4.83 -4.62
CA ALA A 89 -12.07 3.62 -5.35
C ALA A 89 -10.95 2.56 -5.26
N ALA A 90 -9.69 2.98 -5.46
CA ALA A 90 -8.53 2.10 -5.33
C ALA A 90 -8.35 1.59 -3.90
N GLY A 91 -8.52 2.45 -2.89
CA GLY A 91 -8.48 2.04 -1.48
C GLY A 91 -9.56 1.01 -1.14
N ARG A 92 -10.80 1.24 -1.60
CA ARG A 92 -11.89 0.26 -1.45
C ARG A 92 -11.54 -1.06 -2.14
N ALA A 93 -11.04 -1.02 -3.36
CA ALA A 93 -10.72 -2.21 -4.13
C ALA A 93 -9.66 -3.07 -3.43
N TRP A 94 -8.57 -2.47 -2.96
CA TRP A 94 -7.52 -3.18 -2.24
C TRP A 94 -8.03 -3.82 -0.94
N LEU A 95 -8.79 -3.08 -0.14
CA LEU A 95 -9.37 -3.59 1.12
C LEU A 95 -10.24 -4.84 0.90
N LEU A 96 -11.03 -4.85 -0.18
CA LEU A 96 -11.92 -5.98 -0.49
C LEU A 96 -11.20 -7.14 -1.17
N GLN A 97 -10.08 -6.88 -1.84
CA GLN A 97 -9.25 -7.93 -2.42
C GLN A 97 -8.41 -8.64 -1.34
N TYR A 98 -7.98 -7.91 -0.30
CA TYR A 98 -7.12 -8.44 0.76
C TYR A 98 -7.71 -8.23 2.17
N PRO A 99 -8.90 -8.78 2.46
CA PRO A 99 -9.63 -8.53 3.70
C PRO A 99 -8.88 -9.03 4.94
N GLU A 100 -8.17 -10.15 4.87
CA GLU A 100 -7.36 -10.70 5.97
C GLU A 100 -6.19 -9.78 6.35
N HIS A 101 -5.43 -9.31 5.35
CA HIS A 101 -4.31 -8.39 5.56
C HIS A 101 -4.80 -7.05 6.11
N ALA A 102 -5.96 -6.58 5.63
CA ALA A 102 -6.62 -5.40 6.16
C ALA A 102 -7.05 -5.61 7.63
N ALA A 103 -7.65 -6.75 7.97
CA ALA A 103 -8.06 -7.06 9.33
C ALA A 103 -6.86 -7.10 10.29
N CYS A 104 -5.83 -7.89 9.97
CA CYS A 104 -4.59 -8.01 10.75
C CYS A 104 -3.97 -6.66 11.09
N ALA A 105 -3.96 -5.73 10.11
CA ALA A 105 -3.33 -4.43 10.29
C ALA A 105 -4.23 -3.38 10.96
N LEU A 106 -5.55 -3.48 10.84
CA LEU A 106 -6.48 -2.39 11.18
C LEU A 106 -7.27 -2.60 12.47
N ILE A 107 -7.39 -3.84 12.99
CA ILE A 107 -8.13 -4.12 14.23
C ILE A 107 -7.52 -3.35 15.41
N ALA A 108 -6.21 -3.50 15.66
CA ALA A 108 -5.55 -2.81 16.77
C ALA A 108 -5.65 -1.26 16.64
N PRO A 109 -5.37 -0.64 15.47
CA PRO A 109 -5.60 0.80 15.29
C PRO A 109 -7.04 1.26 15.51
N ALA A 110 -8.05 0.46 15.17
CA ALA A 110 -9.46 0.81 15.35
C ALA A 110 -9.88 0.85 16.85
N LEU A 111 -9.15 0.15 17.71
CA LEU A 111 -9.34 0.13 19.17
C LEU A 111 -8.43 1.13 19.90
N GLY A 112 -7.54 1.80 19.18
CA GLY A 112 -6.57 2.75 19.73
C GLY A 112 -7.17 4.09 20.18
N LYS A 113 -6.28 5.07 20.38
CA LYS A 113 -6.68 6.43 20.76
C LYS A 113 -7.54 7.08 19.67
N ALA A 114 -8.45 7.96 20.08
CA ALA A 114 -9.22 8.77 19.14
C ALA A 114 -8.29 9.58 18.23
N GLY A 115 -8.59 9.58 16.92
CA GLY A 115 -7.78 10.24 15.91
C GLY A 115 -8.01 9.64 14.52
N GLU A 116 -7.38 10.25 13.52
CA GLU A 116 -7.59 9.89 12.11
C GLU A 116 -7.32 8.41 11.82
N ALA A 117 -6.25 7.84 12.39
CA ALA A 117 -5.89 6.45 12.19
C ALA A 117 -7.02 5.50 12.64
N ARG A 118 -7.58 5.75 13.83
CA ARG A 118 -8.72 5.00 14.38
C ARG A 118 -9.96 5.13 13.50
N ASP A 119 -10.27 6.34 13.06
CA ASP A 119 -11.46 6.61 12.24
C ASP A 119 -11.38 5.92 10.88
N CYS A 120 -10.21 5.99 10.23
CA CYS A 120 -9.96 5.35 8.94
C CYS A 120 -9.98 3.82 9.07
N ALA A 121 -9.33 3.26 10.09
CA ALA A 121 -9.36 1.83 10.37
C ALA A 121 -10.79 1.34 10.62
N GLY A 122 -11.55 2.04 11.48
CA GLY A 122 -12.94 1.70 11.75
C GLY A 122 -13.84 1.80 10.52
N ALA A 123 -13.61 2.78 9.63
CA ALA A 123 -14.36 2.89 8.37
C ALA A 123 -14.08 1.71 7.44
N ALA A 124 -12.81 1.29 7.33
CA ALA A 124 -12.43 0.12 6.55
C ALA A 124 -13.01 -1.17 7.13
N LEU A 125 -12.97 -1.38 8.45
CA LEU A 125 -13.54 -2.57 9.08
C LEU A 125 -15.07 -2.64 8.92
N ARG A 126 -15.78 -1.50 9.02
CA ARG A 126 -17.22 -1.44 8.72
C ARG A 126 -17.52 -1.76 7.26
N LEU A 127 -16.67 -1.32 6.32
CA LEU A 127 -16.76 -1.73 4.93
C LEU A 127 -16.63 -3.25 4.81
N LEU A 128 -15.61 -3.87 5.40
CA LEU A 128 -15.42 -5.33 5.35
C LEU A 128 -16.62 -6.08 5.95
N TYR A 129 -17.13 -5.64 7.10
CA TYR A 129 -18.34 -6.18 7.72
C TYR A 129 -19.54 -6.11 6.77
N SER A 130 -19.81 -4.94 6.18
CA SER A 130 -20.90 -4.75 5.22
C SER A 130 -20.76 -5.52 3.90
N GLN A 131 -19.60 -6.14 3.64
CA GLN A 131 -19.36 -7.02 2.49
C GLN A 131 -19.35 -8.50 2.89
N GLY A 132 -19.73 -8.82 4.14
CA GLY A 132 -19.89 -10.20 4.62
C GLY A 132 -18.63 -10.83 5.19
N HIS A 133 -17.58 -10.05 5.47
CA HIS A 133 -16.33 -10.58 6.06
C HIS A 133 -16.37 -10.69 7.60
N GLU A 134 -17.56 -10.78 8.21
CA GLU A 134 -17.72 -10.81 9.67
C GLU A 134 -16.93 -11.94 10.35
N THR A 135 -17.08 -13.18 9.86
CA THR A 135 -16.37 -14.34 10.42
C THR A 135 -14.86 -14.14 10.40
N LEU A 136 -14.31 -13.66 9.27
CA LEU A 136 -12.89 -13.36 9.14
C LEU A 136 -12.43 -12.29 10.12
N LEU A 137 -13.23 -11.25 10.36
CA LEU A 137 -12.89 -10.21 11.33
C LEU A 137 -12.82 -10.75 12.77
N LEU A 138 -13.64 -11.76 13.11
CA LEU A 138 -13.65 -12.39 14.42
C LEU A 138 -12.52 -13.41 14.58
N ASP A 139 -12.15 -14.11 13.51
CA ASP A 139 -11.07 -15.11 13.54
C ASP A 139 -9.68 -14.46 13.66
N VAL A 140 -9.51 -13.26 13.13
CA VAL A 140 -8.23 -12.52 13.10
C VAL A 140 -8.03 -11.61 14.33
N ALA A 141 -9.11 -11.25 15.04
CA ALA A 141 -9.09 -10.33 16.19
C ALA A 141 -8.42 -10.92 17.44
#